data_AF-D4AK91-F1
#
_entry.id   AF-D4AK91-F1
#
_cell.length_a   1.000
_cell.length_b   1.000
_cell.length_c   1.000
_cell.angle_alpha   90.00
_cell.angle_beta   90.00
_cell.angle_gamma   90.00
#
_symmetry.space_group_name_H-M   'P 1'
#
loop_
_entity.id
_entity.type
_entity.pdbx_description
1 polymer ?
#
loop_
_entity_poly.entity_id
_entity_poly.type
_entity_poly.pdbx_seq_one_letter_code
_entity_poly.pdbx_strand_id
1 'polypeptide(L)'
;MADILKEQLSAIKQRNAPTGAPAEKNEEEKTQKLPKGVVLDKDGKPCRTCTSLADWRALTKVKAGLPPNASPSSSNASSTTSATPATLSTSSTSSTSEIPNDCPADVEALGRSTWTLLHTMAATYPTTASPQQQSEMNQFMTLFSKLYPCWVCADDLRTWMNHPSGANKPKLSGRAEFGNWMCLAHNEVNRKLGKKEFDCSKWEERWRTGWKDGRCD
;
A
#
# COMPACT_ATOMS: atom_id res chain seq x y z
N MET A 1 -2.69 45.22 -49.52
CA MET A 1 -3.03 43.92 -48.89
C MET A 1 -2.49 42.69 -49.65
N ALA A 2 -1.85 42.83 -50.82
CA ALA A 2 -1.23 41.70 -51.52
C ALA A 2 0.23 41.43 -51.12
N ASP A 3 0.95 42.44 -50.60
CA ASP A 3 2.37 42.28 -50.26
C ASP A 3 2.62 41.64 -48.88
N ILE A 4 1.72 41.86 -47.91
CA ILE A 4 1.78 41.21 -46.59
C ILE A 4 1.59 39.69 -46.71
N LEU A 5 0.77 39.23 -47.67
CA LEU A 5 0.53 37.80 -47.86
C LEU A 5 1.76 37.08 -48.45
N LYS A 6 2.54 37.75 -49.31
CA LYS A 6 3.78 37.20 -49.87
C LYS A 6 4.88 37.07 -48.81
N GLU A 7 4.95 38.01 -47.88
CA GLU A 7 5.92 38.00 -46.78
C GLU A 7 5.61 36.94 -45.72
N GLN A 8 4.32 36.64 -45.48
CA GLN A 8 3.90 35.52 -44.61
C GLN A 8 4.16 34.14 -45.26
N LEU A 9 4.02 34.03 -46.59
CA LEU A 9 4.25 32.78 -47.34
C LEU A 9 5.75 32.42 -47.46
N SER A 10 6.64 33.40 -47.56
CA SER A 10 8.10 33.17 -47.55
C SER A 10 8.60 32.73 -46.16
N ALA A 11 8.02 33.27 -45.10
CA ALA A 11 8.33 32.90 -43.71
C ALA A 11 7.91 31.45 -43.36
N ILE A 12 6.81 30.95 -43.94
CA ILE A 12 6.34 29.57 -43.73
C ILE A 12 7.21 28.55 -44.50
N LYS A 13 7.68 28.90 -45.71
CA LYS A 13 8.58 28.02 -46.49
C LYS A 13 9.97 27.86 -45.86
N GLN A 14 10.46 28.85 -45.12
CA GLN A 14 11.73 28.74 -44.40
C GLN A 14 11.64 27.90 -43.11
N ARG A 15 10.43 27.64 -42.58
CA ARG A 15 10.24 26.78 -41.38
C ARG A 15 10.20 25.28 -41.67
N ASN A 16 10.04 24.86 -42.93
CA ASN A 16 9.87 23.46 -43.32
C ASN A 16 11.05 22.87 -44.12
N ALA A 17 12.25 23.47 -44.04
CA ALA A 17 13.46 22.85 -44.56
C ALA A 17 13.98 21.78 -43.57
N PRO A 18 14.18 20.51 -43.99
CA PRO A 18 14.71 19.48 -43.10
C PRO A 18 16.19 19.75 -42.86
N THR A 19 16.52 20.18 -41.65
CA THR A 19 17.91 20.35 -41.19
C THR A 19 18.45 19.00 -40.74
N GLY A 20 19.62 18.66 -41.28
CA GLY A 20 20.30 17.38 -41.08
C GLY A 20 20.59 17.07 -39.61
N ALA A 21 20.55 15.77 -39.33
CA ALA A 21 21.02 15.18 -38.09
C ALA A 21 22.50 15.51 -37.82
N PRO A 22 22.86 15.67 -36.54
CA PRO A 22 24.11 15.10 -36.09
C PRO A 22 23.95 14.25 -34.82
N ALA A 23 24.60 13.08 -34.89
CA ALA A 23 25.17 12.28 -33.82
C ALA A 23 24.22 11.76 -32.71
N GLU A 24 23.79 10.52 -32.91
CA GLU A 24 23.46 9.58 -31.83
C GLU A 24 24.59 9.57 -30.79
N LYS A 25 24.31 10.09 -29.60
CA LYS A 25 25.03 9.70 -28.40
C LYS A 25 24.35 8.45 -27.86
N ASN A 26 24.99 7.31 -28.03
CA ASN A 26 24.71 6.09 -27.27
C ASN A 26 24.99 6.37 -25.78
N GLU A 27 23.99 6.84 -25.06
CA GLU A 27 23.89 6.53 -23.63
C GLU A 27 23.26 5.14 -23.54
N GLU A 28 24.09 4.13 -23.31
CA GLU A 28 23.63 2.84 -22.80
C GLU A 28 22.91 3.08 -21.47
N GLU A 29 21.61 3.36 -21.55
CA GLU A 29 20.70 3.20 -20.44
C GLU A 29 20.74 1.70 -20.10
N LYS A 30 21.53 1.34 -19.08
CA LYS A 30 21.48 0.03 -18.41
C LYS A 30 20.08 -0.12 -17.81
N THR A 31 19.11 -0.43 -18.66
CA THR A 31 17.82 -0.99 -18.28
C THR A 31 18.12 -2.36 -17.71
N GLN A 32 18.40 -2.40 -16.41
CA GLN A 32 18.41 -3.65 -15.67
C GLN A 32 17.05 -4.31 -15.93
N LYS A 33 17.04 -5.36 -16.76
CA LYS A 33 15.81 -6.10 -17.05
C LYS A 33 15.23 -6.57 -15.73
N LEU A 34 14.04 -6.05 -15.41
CA LEU A 34 13.31 -6.45 -14.22
C LEU A 34 13.08 -7.96 -14.26
N PRO A 35 13.13 -8.66 -13.10
CA PRO A 35 12.75 -10.06 -13.01
C PRO A 35 11.36 -10.29 -13.60
N LYS A 36 11.14 -11.46 -14.19
CA LYS A 36 9.81 -11.87 -14.69
C LYS A 36 8.81 -11.80 -13.53
N GLY A 37 7.61 -11.28 -13.78
CA GLY A 37 6.53 -11.19 -12.78
C GLY A 37 6.47 -9.87 -12.01
N VAL A 38 7.49 -9.01 -12.09
CA VAL A 38 7.43 -7.66 -11.50
C VAL A 38 6.55 -6.75 -12.35
N VAL A 39 5.50 -6.22 -11.73
CA VAL A 39 4.60 -5.25 -12.36
C VAL A 39 5.01 -3.83 -11.95
N LEU A 40 5.00 -2.90 -12.90
CA LEU A 40 5.28 -1.49 -12.68
C LEU A 40 3.99 -0.72 -12.36
N ASP A 41 4.10 0.32 -11.52
CA ASP A 41 3.04 1.28 -11.29
C ASP A 41 2.94 2.30 -12.43
N LYS A 42 1.95 3.20 -12.33
CA LYS A 42 1.71 4.29 -13.29
C LYS A 42 2.88 5.26 -13.45
N ASP A 43 3.82 5.27 -12.52
CA ASP A 43 5.00 6.14 -12.50
C ASP A 43 6.27 5.36 -12.93
N GLY A 44 6.11 4.13 -13.42
CA GLY A 44 7.19 3.27 -13.93
C GLY A 44 8.02 2.57 -12.86
N LYS A 45 7.60 2.56 -11.60
CA LYS A 45 8.34 1.96 -10.47
C LYS A 45 7.77 0.59 -10.10
N PRO A 46 8.58 -0.35 -9.55
CA PRO A 46 8.06 -1.64 -9.09
C PRO A 46 6.89 -1.51 -8.11
N CYS A 47 5.73 -2.05 -8.48
CA CYS A 47 4.50 -2.02 -7.69
C CYS A 47 4.42 -3.26 -6.79
N ARG A 48 4.62 -3.07 -5.49
CA ARG A 48 4.53 -4.16 -4.49
C ARG A 48 3.16 -4.80 -4.46
N THR A 49 2.09 -4.00 -4.46
CA THR A 49 0.70 -4.49 -4.43
C THR A 49 0.31 -5.28 -5.69
N CYS A 50 1.00 -5.02 -6.81
CA CYS A 50 0.73 -5.62 -8.11
C CYS A 50 1.64 -6.84 -8.39
N THR A 51 2.60 -7.13 -7.53
CA THR A 51 3.65 -8.14 -7.74
C THR A 51 3.52 -9.22 -6.66
N SER A 52 3.69 -10.49 -7.04
CA SER A 52 3.63 -11.59 -6.06
C SER A 52 4.75 -11.45 -5.02
N LEU A 53 4.53 -11.99 -3.81
CA LEU A 53 5.56 -11.96 -2.77
C LEU A 53 6.85 -12.68 -3.20
N ALA A 54 6.74 -13.75 -3.98
CA ALA A 54 7.90 -14.48 -4.50
C ALA A 54 8.71 -13.62 -5.48
N ASP A 55 8.04 -12.94 -6.41
CA ASP A 55 8.68 -12.08 -7.40
C ASP A 55 9.26 -10.81 -6.74
N TRP A 56 8.58 -10.28 -5.72
CA TRP A 56 9.08 -9.15 -4.93
C TRP A 56 10.38 -9.51 -4.20
N ARG A 57 10.42 -10.67 -3.54
CA ARG A 57 11.65 -11.19 -2.89
C ARG A 57 12.78 -11.47 -3.87
N ALA A 58 12.45 -11.90 -5.09
CA ALA A 58 13.45 -12.07 -6.14
C ALA A 58 14.03 -10.71 -6.56
N LEU A 59 13.19 -9.69 -6.71
CA LEU A 59 13.59 -8.32 -7.04
C LEU A 59 14.48 -7.70 -5.95
N THR A 60 14.12 -7.83 -4.67
CA THR A 60 14.91 -7.28 -3.54
C THR A 60 16.30 -7.92 -3.46
N LYS A 61 16.40 -9.24 -3.67
CA LYS A 61 17.70 -9.95 -3.75
C LYS A 61 18.57 -9.45 -4.89
N VAL A 62 18.00 -9.32 -6.09
CA VAL A 62 18.73 -8.79 -7.26
C VAL A 62 19.22 -7.37 -6.99
N LYS A 63 18.37 -6.52 -6.39
CA LYS A 63 18.75 -5.15 -6.01
C LYS A 63 19.85 -5.11 -4.94
N ALA A 64 19.91 -6.11 -4.06
CA ALA A 64 20.97 -6.29 -3.06
C ALA A 64 22.24 -6.99 -3.60
N GLY A 65 22.29 -7.31 -4.90
CA GLY A 65 23.43 -8.01 -5.51
C GLY A 65 23.52 -9.50 -5.19
N LEU A 66 22.45 -10.10 -4.68
CA LEU A 66 22.35 -11.52 -4.33
C LEU A 66 21.70 -12.32 -5.46
N PRO A 67 22.09 -13.60 -5.67
CA PRO A 67 21.45 -14.43 -6.67
C PRO A 67 19.98 -14.71 -6.31
N PRO A 68 19.05 -14.68 -7.28
CA PRO A 68 17.61 -14.80 -7.03
C PRO A 68 17.20 -16.13 -6.39
N ASN A 69 18.02 -17.18 -6.55
CA ASN A 69 17.82 -18.52 -5.99
C ASN A 69 18.47 -18.77 -4.62
N ALA A 70 19.04 -17.75 -3.97
CA ALA A 70 19.55 -17.92 -2.60
C ALA A 70 18.39 -18.14 -1.62
N SER A 71 18.26 -19.35 -1.06
CA SER A 71 17.37 -19.62 0.06
C SER A 71 17.83 -18.85 1.30
N PRO A 72 16.91 -18.33 2.16
CA PRO A 72 17.32 -17.79 3.44
C PRO A 72 17.85 -18.92 4.32
N SER A 73 19.10 -18.80 4.77
CA SER A 73 19.65 -19.68 5.80
C SER A 73 18.88 -19.48 7.09
N SER A 74 17.96 -20.40 7.40
CA SER A 74 17.37 -20.50 8.73
C SER A 74 18.47 -20.86 9.73
N SER A 75 18.87 -19.91 10.57
CA SER A 75 19.69 -20.18 11.75
C SER A 75 18.84 -20.94 12.76
N ASN A 76 18.90 -22.27 12.69
CA ASN A 76 18.45 -23.17 13.74
C ASN A 76 19.37 -22.98 14.96
N ALA A 77 18.86 -22.38 16.04
CA ALA A 77 19.55 -22.35 17.32
C ALA A 77 19.23 -23.64 18.09
N SER A 78 20.28 -24.41 18.32
CA SER A 78 20.28 -25.72 18.95
C SER A 78 19.70 -25.74 20.37
N SER A 79 19.01 -26.84 20.60
CA SER A 79 18.67 -27.46 21.88
C SER A 79 19.86 -27.59 22.83
N THR A 80 19.67 -27.15 24.08
CA THR A 80 20.47 -27.62 25.22
C THR A 80 19.51 -28.05 26.32
N THR A 81 19.68 -29.30 26.75
CA THR A 81 18.93 -30.02 27.77
C THR A 81 19.29 -29.53 29.18
N SER A 82 18.29 -29.31 30.03
CA SER A 82 18.43 -29.37 31.49
C SER A 82 17.06 -29.56 32.14
N ALA A 83 17.05 -30.39 33.18
CA ALA A 83 15.90 -31.04 33.79
C ALA A 83 15.03 -30.13 34.70
N THR A 84 13.81 -30.61 34.89
CA THR A 84 12.64 -30.21 35.71
C THR A 84 12.92 -29.85 37.20
N PRO A 85 12.01 -29.15 37.95
CA PRO A 85 10.58 -29.51 38.08
C PRO A 85 9.51 -28.41 38.15
N ALA A 86 8.35 -28.80 37.61
CA ALA A 86 6.97 -28.49 38.04
C ALA A 86 6.66 -27.11 38.63
N THR A 87 6.22 -26.20 37.76
CA THR A 87 5.21 -25.19 38.09
C THR A 87 4.12 -25.26 37.03
N LEU A 88 2.87 -25.31 37.48
CA LEU A 88 1.68 -25.30 36.64
C LEU A 88 1.64 -24.04 35.78
N SER A 89 2.24 -24.10 34.60
CA SER A 89 1.96 -23.15 33.54
C SER A 89 0.68 -23.62 32.86
N THR A 90 -0.43 -22.99 33.23
CA THR A 90 -1.61 -22.90 32.39
C THR A 90 -1.17 -22.28 31.08
N SER A 91 -0.81 -23.12 30.12
CA SER A 91 -0.66 -22.76 28.73
C SER A 91 -2.03 -22.28 28.26
N SER A 92 -2.26 -20.98 28.37
CA SER A 92 -3.29 -20.29 27.60
C SER A 92 -2.87 -20.34 26.13
N THR A 93 -2.96 -21.54 25.58
CA THR A 93 -3.01 -21.79 24.15
C THR A 93 -4.33 -21.14 23.73
N SER A 94 -4.27 -19.88 23.33
CA SER A 94 -5.35 -19.25 22.60
C SER A 94 -5.44 -19.98 21.26
N SER A 95 -6.12 -21.13 21.28
CA SER A 95 -6.57 -21.82 20.09
C SER A 95 -7.60 -20.92 19.43
N THR A 96 -7.13 -19.96 18.63
CA THR A 96 -7.96 -19.42 17.56
C THR A 96 -8.25 -20.59 16.65
N SER A 97 -9.42 -21.19 16.82
CA SER A 97 -9.99 -22.12 15.84
C SER A 97 -10.09 -21.34 14.53
N GLU A 98 -9.08 -21.48 13.66
CA GLU A 98 -9.12 -20.85 12.35
C GLU A 98 -10.30 -21.44 11.58
N ILE A 99 -11.19 -20.55 11.13
CA ILE A 99 -12.31 -20.93 10.28
C ILE A 99 -11.74 -21.50 8.98
N PRO A 100 -12.21 -22.67 8.51
CA PRO A 100 -11.81 -23.21 7.21
C PRO A 100 -11.97 -22.18 6.09
N ASN A 101 -11.04 -22.15 5.14
CA ASN A 101 -11.02 -21.12 4.07
C ASN A 101 -12.24 -21.16 3.13
N ASP A 102 -13.01 -22.24 3.15
CA ASP A 102 -14.23 -22.46 2.39
C ASP A 102 -15.52 -22.10 3.16
N CYS A 103 -15.40 -21.64 4.41
CA CYS A 103 -16.53 -21.19 5.21
C CYS A 103 -16.77 -19.66 5.08
N PRO A 104 -18.01 -19.18 5.25
CA PRO A 104 -18.29 -17.74 5.32
C PRO A 104 -17.49 -17.04 6.42
N ALA A 105 -17.00 -15.84 6.14
CA ALA A 105 -16.23 -15.06 7.10
C ALA A 105 -17.08 -14.65 8.31
N ASP A 106 -16.55 -14.87 9.51
CA ASP A 106 -17.07 -14.28 10.74
C ASP A 106 -16.64 -12.81 10.87
N VAL A 107 -17.00 -12.18 11.99
CA VAL A 107 -16.68 -10.77 12.26
C VAL A 107 -15.17 -10.50 12.29
N GLU A 108 -14.36 -11.47 12.70
CA GLU A 108 -12.92 -11.28 12.80
C GLU A 108 -12.21 -11.45 11.45
N ALA A 109 -12.54 -12.51 10.70
CA ALA A 109 -12.02 -12.76 9.37
C ALA A 109 -12.44 -11.67 8.40
N LEU A 110 -13.71 -11.24 8.46
CA LEU A 110 -14.21 -10.10 7.67
C LEU A 110 -13.47 -8.82 8.06
N GLY A 111 -13.38 -8.52 9.36
CA GLY A 111 -12.70 -7.33 9.86
C GLY A 111 -11.23 -7.24 9.42
N ARG A 112 -10.44 -8.30 9.61
CA ARG A 112 -9.02 -8.34 9.19
C ARG A 112 -8.85 -8.15 7.68
N SER A 113 -9.71 -8.78 6.89
CA SER A 113 -9.71 -8.66 5.43
C SER A 113 -10.05 -7.24 4.99
N THR A 114 -11.07 -6.65 5.59
CA THR A 114 -11.49 -5.27 5.30
C THR A 114 -10.45 -4.25 5.72
N TRP A 115 -9.84 -4.37 6.91
CA TRP A 115 -8.74 -3.49 7.30
C TRP A 115 -7.55 -3.60 6.36
N THR A 116 -7.24 -4.80 5.87
CA THR A 116 -6.19 -5.00 4.86
C THR A 116 -6.51 -4.22 3.58
N LEU A 117 -7.75 -4.29 3.08
CA LEU A 117 -8.18 -3.51 1.93
C LEU A 117 -8.06 -1.99 2.18
N LEU A 118 -8.67 -1.49 3.26
CA LEU A 118 -8.75 -0.06 3.56
C LEU A 118 -7.36 0.58 3.77
N HIS A 119 -6.49 -0.09 4.53
CA HIS A 119 -5.12 0.40 4.73
C HIS A 119 -4.28 0.32 3.45
N THR A 120 -4.50 -0.68 2.61
CA THR A 120 -3.83 -0.77 1.30
C THR A 120 -4.30 0.35 0.37
N MET A 121 -5.61 0.64 0.32
CA MET A 121 -6.16 1.79 -0.42
C MET A 121 -5.54 3.11 0.05
N ALA A 122 -5.38 3.29 1.36
CA ALA A 122 -4.71 4.46 1.92
C ALA A 122 -3.22 4.51 1.54
N ALA A 123 -2.51 3.39 1.58
CA ALA A 123 -1.10 3.28 1.19
C ALA A 123 -0.85 3.57 -0.30
N THR A 124 -1.81 3.23 -1.17
CA THR A 124 -1.75 3.50 -2.61
C THR A 124 -2.36 4.85 -3.00
N TYR A 125 -2.93 5.59 -2.06
CA TYR A 125 -3.51 6.91 -2.31
C TYR A 125 -2.43 7.89 -2.82
N PRO A 126 -2.77 8.89 -3.66
CA PRO A 126 -1.81 9.88 -4.14
C PRO A 126 -1.16 10.65 -3.00
N THR A 127 0.12 11.02 -3.16
CA THR A 127 0.81 11.89 -2.18
C THR A 127 0.09 13.22 -2.01
N THR A 128 -0.47 13.74 -3.10
CA THR A 128 -1.37 14.89 -3.16
C THR A 128 -2.57 14.50 -4.01
N ALA A 129 -3.77 14.53 -3.44
CA ALA A 129 -4.98 14.10 -4.12
C ALA A 129 -5.72 15.28 -4.76
N SER A 130 -6.19 15.09 -6.00
CA SER A 130 -7.04 16.07 -6.68
C SER A 130 -8.38 16.21 -5.96
N PRO A 131 -9.11 17.33 -6.12
CA PRO A 131 -10.44 17.49 -5.54
C PRO A 131 -11.41 16.36 -5.91
N GLN A 132 -11.28 15.83 -7.13
CA GLN A 132 -12.06 14.67 -7.58
C GLN A 132 -11.72 13.42 -6.77
N GLN A 133 -10.44 13.08 -6.61
CA GLN A 133 -9.99 11.93 -5.82
C GLN A 133 -10.39 12.04 -4.34
N GLN A 134 -10.42 13.25 -3.80
CA GLN A 134 -10.91 13.53 -2.45
C GLN A 134 -12.41 13.26 -2.33
N SER A 135 -13.19 13.75 -3.29
CA SER A 135 -14.63 13.53 -3.35
C SER A 135 -14.95 12.04 -3.49
N GLU A 136 -14.27 11.33 -4.39
CA GLU A 136 -14.45 9.90 -4.63
C GLU A 136 -14.12 9.06 -3.39
N MET A 137 -13.00 9.35 -2.71
CA MET A 137 -12.63 8.64 -1.49
C MET A 137 -13.58 8.94 -0.33
N ASN A 138 -14.08 10.18 -0.22
CA ASN A 138 -15.09 10.52 0.78
C ASN A 138 -16.42 9.78 0.52
N GLN A 139 -16.84 9.70 -0.74
CA GLN A 139 -18.01 8.93 -1.16
C GLN A 139 -17.82 7.44 -0.86
N PHE A 140 -16.64 6.88 -1.18
CA PHE A 140 -16.30 5.50 -0.86
C PHE A 140 -16.42 5.23 0.63
N MET A 141 -15.81 6.04 1.51
CA MET A 141 -15.90 5.82 2.96
C MET A 141 -17.35 5.96 3.48
N THR A 142 -18.11 6.90 2.91
CA THR A 142 -19.53 7.07 3.23
C THR A 142 -20.36 5.86 2.83
N LEU A 143 -20.14 5.31 1.63
CA LEU A 143 -20.84 4.11 1.15
C LEU A 143 -20.40 2.87 1.90
N PHE A 144 -19.10 2.71 2.12
CA PHE A 144 -18.53 1.62 2.90
C PHE A 144 -19.17 1.55 4.30
N SER A 145 -19.25 2.68 5.00
CA SER A 145 -19.88 2.74 6.33
C SER A 145 -21.39 2.45 6.32
N LYS A 146 -22.08 2.51 5.17
CA LYS A 146 -23.48 2.10 5.01
C LYS A 146 -23.62 0.62 4.63
N LEU A 147 -22.69 0.10 3.83
CA LEU A 147 -22.76 -1.23 3.20
C LEU A 147 -21.99 -2.31 3.96
N TYR A 148 -21.21 -1.95 4.97
CA TYR A 148 -20.43 -2.93 5.74
C TYR A 148 -21.36 -3.99 6.38
N PRO A 149 -21.15 -5.30 6.14
CA PRO A 149 -22.14 -6.34 6.48
C PRO A 149 -22.49 -6.47 7.97
N CYS A 150 -21.55 -6.17 8.87
CA CYS A 150 -21.82 -6.12 10.30
C CYS A 150 -22.53 -4.80 10.62
N TRP A 151 -23.85 -4.81 10.77
CA TRP A 151 -24.65 -3.60 10.94
C TRP A 151 -24.24 -2.76 12.18
N VAL A 152 -23.92 -3.40 13.32
CA VAL A 152 -23.44 -2.69 14.53
C VAL A 152 -22.10 -2.01 14.27
N CYS A 153 -21.17 -2.71 13.61
CA CYS A 153 -19.87 -2.18 13.25
C CYS A 153 -19.99 -1.01 12.26
N ALA A 154 -20.92 -1.13 11.32
CA ALA A 154 -21.21 -0.10 10.33
C ALA A 154 -21.79 1.16 10.98
N ASP A 155 -22.72 0.99 11.93
CA ASP A 155 -23.32 2.09 12.68
C ASP A 155 -22.32 2.81 13.58
N ASP A 156 -21.45 2.06 14.26
CA ASP A 156 -20.35 2.62 15.03
C ASP A 156 -19.43 3.48 14.17
N LEU A 157 -19.01 2.97 13.01
CA LEU A 157 -18.14 3.70 12.09
C LEU A 157 -18.81 4.99 11.59
N ARG A 158 -20.09 4.91 11.20
CA ARG A 158 -20.86 6.11 10.79
C ARG A 158 -20.96 7.12 11.91
N THR A 159 -21.27 6.68 13.12
CA THR A 159 -21.39 7.56 14.29
C THR A 159 -20.06 8.24 14.59
N TRP A 160 -18.97 7.47 14.58
CA TRP A 160 -17.63 8.01 14.80
C TRP A 160 -17.25 9.04 13.73
N MET A 161 -17.43 8.73 12.44
CA MET A 161 -17.14 9.65 11.33
C MET A 161 -17.97 10.94 11.37
N ASN A 162 -19.21 10.86 11.85
CA ASN A 162 -20.15 11.98 11.93
C ASN A 162 -20.15 12.69 13.29
N HIS A 163 -19.11 12.48 14.11
CA HIS A 163 -19.01 13.15 15.41
C HIS A 163 -19.22 14.67 15.27
N PRO A 164 -20.06 15.33 16.10
CA PRO A 164 -20.49 16.71 15.89
C PRO A 164 -19.36 17.74 15.80
N SER A 165 -18.22 17.49 16.46
CA SER A 165 -17.03 18.34 16.36
C SER A 165 -16.39 18.34 14.97
N GLY A 166 -16.72 17.39 14.10
CA GLY A 166 -16.07 17.17 12.81
C GLY A 166 -14.64 16.65 12.90
N ALA A 167 -14.14 16.33 14.10
CA ALA A 167 -12.77 15.89 14.33
C ALA A 167 -12.42 14.61 13.55
N ASN A 168 -13.41 13.71 13.40
CA ASN A 168 -13.24 12.39 12.81
C ASN A 168 -13.58 12.33 11.31
N LYS A 169 -13.87 13.47 10.68
CA LYS A 169 -14.09 13.50 9.22
C LYS A 169 -12.86 12.97 8.48
N PRO A 170 -13.02 12.15 7.43
CA PRO A 170 -11.91 11.68 6.60
C PRO A 170 -10.97 12.81 6.19
N LYS A 171 -9.67 12.62 6.40
CA LYS A 171 -8.62 13.55 5.97
C LYS A 171 -8.02 13.04 4.67
N LEU A 172 -8.33 13.71 3.57
CA LEU A 172 -8.14 13.16 2.22
C LEU A 172 -7.22 14.01 1.33
N SER A 173 -6.56 15.05 1.85
CA SER A 173 -5.71 15.91 1.02
C SER A 173 -4.56 15.16 0.34
N GLY A 174 -4.12 14.06 0.94
CA GLY A 174 -3.10 13.18 0.40
C GLY A 174 -2.86 11.96 1.27
N ARG A 175 -1.95 11.10 0.79
CA ARG A 175 -1.64 9.80 1.40
C ARG A 175 -1.31 9.87 2.88
N ALA A 176 -0.49 10.83 3.30
CA ALA A 176 -0.05 10.94 4.68
C ALA A 176 -1.22 11.18 5.64
N GLU A 177 -2.11 12.12 5.30
CA GLU A 177 -3.29 12.41 6.12
C GLU A 177 -4.29 11.25 6.11
N PHE A 178 -4.53 10.64 4.95
CA PHE A 178 -5.49 9.55 4.84
C PHE A 178 -5.01 8.28 5.55
N GLY A 179 -3.74 7.93 5.41
CA GLY A 179 -3.14 6.80 6.13
C GLY A 179 -3.15 7.00 7.64
N ASN A 180 -2.83 8.21 8.12
CA ASN A 180 -2.92 8.52 9.54
C ASN A 180 -4.38 8.47 10.05
N TRP A 181 -5.33 9.05 9.30
CA TRP A 181 -6.76 8.98 9.64
C TRP A 181 -7.26 7.52 9.72
N MET A 182 -6.86 6.68 8.76
CA MET A 182 -7.22 5.26 8.73
C MET A 182 -6.66 4.51 9.95
N CYS A 183 -5.43 4.84 10.38
CA CYS A 183 -4.86 4.31 11.61
C CYS A 183 -5.64 4.73 12.86
N LEU A 184 -5.98 6.01 12.98
CA LEU A 184 -6.76 6.53 14.12
C LEU A 184 -8.16 5.91 14.19
N ALA A 185 -8.82 5.74 13.04
CA ALA A 185 -10.11 5.06 12.94
C ALA A 185 -10.01 3.58 13.39
N HIS A 186 -8.96 2.87 12.97
CA HIS A 186 -8.71 1.50 13.41
C HIS A 186 -8.41 1.43 14.92
N ASN A 187 -7.66 2.40 15.45
CA ASN A 187 -7.38 2.47 16.89
C ASN A 187 -8.62 2.77 17.74
N GLU A 188 -9.63 3.47 17.21
CA GLU A 188 -10.92 3.58 17.89
C GLU A 188 -11.58 2.21 18.09
N VAL A 189 -11.58 1.38 17.04
CA VAL A 189 -12.09 0.00 17.15
C VAL A 189 -11.23 -0.83 18.10
N ASN A 190 -9.89 -0.67 18.08
CA ASN A 190 -9.01 -1.34 19.03
C ASN A 190 -9.36 -0.99 20.48
N ARG A 191 -9.51 0.30 20.80
CA ARG A 191 -9.95 0.76 22.13
C ARG A 191 -11.27 0.15 22.54
N LYS A 192 -12.29 0.20 21.66
CA LYS A 192 -13.62 -0.36 21.92
C LYS A 192 -13.57 -1.86 22.23
N LEU A 193 -12.67 -2.59 21.58
CA LEU A 193 -12.48 -4.04 21.77
C LEU A 193 -11.44 -4.39 22.86
N GLY A 194 -10.90 -3.41 23.59
CA GLY A 194 -9.86 -3.64 24.60
C GLY A 194 -8.53 -4.14 24.03
N LYS A 195 -8.27 -3.93 22.74
CA LYS A 195 -7.01 -4.27 22.07
C LYS A 195 -5.99 -3.14 22.26
N LYS A 196 -4.70 -3.49 22.16
CA LYS A 196 -3.62 -2.49 22.17
C LYS A 196 -3.76 -1.55 20.97
N GLU A 197 -3.50 -0.27 21.19
CA GLU A 197 -3.39 0.68 20.10
C GLU A 197 -2.14 0.40 19.25
N PHE A 198 -2.28 0.60 17.95
CA PHE A 198 -1.18 0.56 17.00
C PHE A 198 -0.50 1.93 16.93
N ASP A 199 0.83 1.96 16.90
CA ASP A 199 1.59 3.19 16.71
C ASP A 199 1.41 3.70 15.28
N CYS A 200 0.62 4.77 15.12
CA CYS A 200 0.36 5.33 13.79
C CYS A 200 1.61 5.84 13.09
N SER A 201 2.73 6.12 13.77
CA SER A 201 3.99 6.45 13.08
C SER A 201 4.51 5.28 12.21
N LYS A 202 4.00 4.06 12.43
CA LYS A 202 4.40 2.82 11.75
C LYS A 202 3.45 2.37 10.65
N TRP A 203 2.40 3.16 10.34
CA TRP A 203 1.39 2.73 9.38
C TRP A 203 1.97 2.47 7.99
N GLU A 204 2.93 3.30 7.54
CA GLU A 204 3.58 3.10 6.23
C GLU A 204 4.44 1.84 6.19
N GLU A 205 5.20 1.56 7.26
CA GLU A 205 6.01 0.33 7.36
C GLU A 205 5.10 -0.91 7.26
N ARG A 206 3.98 -0.88 7.96
CA ARG A 206 3.03 -1.99 8.00
C ARG A 206 2.28 -2.20 6.68
N TRP A 207 1.90 -1.15 5.97
CA TRP A 207 0.94 -1.22 4.87
C TRP A 207 1.49 -0.85 3.49
N ARG A 208 2.68 -0.24 3.41
CA ARG A 208 3.25 0.24 2.16
C ARG A 208 4.66 -0.30 1.93
N THR A 209 5.61 0.11 2.76
CA THR A 209 7.04 -0.04 2.48
C THR A 209 7.62 -1.37 2.92
N GLY A 210 7.02 -2.03 3.91
CA GLY A 210 7.69 -3.07 4.67
C GLY A 210 8.50 -2.48 5.82
N TRP A 211 8.90 -3.37 6.74
CA TRP A 211 9.63 -3.01 7.94
C TRP A 211 11.12 -2.78 7.64
N LYS A 212 11.73 -1.83 8.35
CA LYS A 212 13.15 -1.46 8.17
C LYS A 212 14.15 -2.58 8.47
N ASP A 213 13.73 -3.61 9.20
CA ASP A 213 14.54 -4.80 9.48
C ASP A 213 14.64 -5.78 8.28
N GLY A 214 13.97 -5.49 7.17
CA GLY A 214 14.04 -6.27 5.94
C GLY A 214 13.23 -7.57 5.96
N ARG A 215 12.47 -7.87 7.02
CA ARG A 215 11.69 -9.14 7.11
C ARG A 215 10.58 -9.30 6.06
N CYS A 216 10.31 -8.21 5.33
CA CYS A 216 9.32 -8.16 4.26
C CYS A 216 9.93 -8.30 2.86
N ASP A 217 11.25 -8.38 2.76
CA ASP A 217 12.02 -8.42 1.53
C ASP A 217 12.64 -9.79 1.26
#